data_AF-A0A950UDU9-F1
#
_entry.id   AF-A0A950UDU9-F1
#
_cell.length_a   1.000
_cell.length_b   1.000
_cell.length_c   1.000
_cell.angle_alpha   90.00
_cell.angle_beta   90.00
_cell.angle_gamma   90.00
#
_symmetry.space_group_name_H-M   'P 1'
#
loop_
_entity.id
_entity.type
_entity.pdbx_description
1 polymer ?
#
loop_
_entity_poly.entity_id
_entity_poly.type
_entity_poly.pdbx_seq_one_letter_code
_entity_poly.pdbx_strand_id
1 'polypeptide(L)'
;MAEPDRAAAPLLPYTGKEFLDSLDDGREVWIYGERVKNIAEHPAFRNTARMIARLYDALHQDRKEGKGVLTCPTEWGGFTHRYFQAPRSADELVAGRDAIAAWARITYGWLGRSPDYKAAFLATLGANAEFYAPYQENARHWYRYSQERVPYVNHAIVHPPVDRNMAPGAPGGPTDIYAHVTRETDAGIYVTGAKVVATGSALTHFTFVAHVGLMPIQDPKFALVFLVP
;
A
#
# COMPACT_ATOMS: atom_id res chain seq x y z
N MET A 1 9.43 12.77 40.70
CA MET A 1 9.47 13.42 39.38
C MET A 1 9.84 12.35 38.38
N ALA A 2 8.88 11.90 37.58
CA ALA A 2 9.15 10.94 36.51
C ALA A 2 10.02 11.64 35.45
N GLU A 3 11.07 10.96 35.00
CA GLU A 3 11.89 11.43 33.87
C GLU A 3 10.98 11.70 32.66
N PRO A 4 11.20 12.80 31.91
CA PRO A 4 10.49 13.00 30.67
C PRO A 4 10.86 11.86 29.73
N ASP A 5 9.84 11.10 29.34
CA ASP A 5 9.90 10.08 28.31
C ASP A 5 10.66 10.66 27.10
N ARG A 6 11.86 10.15 26.82
CA ARG A 6 12.59 10.50 25.60
C ARG A 6 11.78 9.92 24.45
N ALA A 7 10.82 10.68 23.95
CA ALA A 7 10.03 10.33 22.78
C ALA A 7 11.01 9.82 21.70
N ALA A 8 10.85 8.56 21.30
CA ALA A 8 11.64 7.98 20.23
C ALA A 8 11.60 8.93 19.02
N ALA A 9 12.73 9.10 18.34
CA ALA A 9 12.79 9.97 17.16
C ALA A 9 11.65 9.59 16.19
N PRO A 10 10.95 10.58 15.60
CA PRO A 10 9.79 10.30 14.76
C PRO A 10 10.22 9.42 13.58
N LEU A 11 9.40 8.42 13.26
CA LEU A 11 9.59 7.63 12.05
C LEU A 11 9.45 8.54 10.83
N LEU A 12 10.42 8.44 9.92
CA LEU A 12 10.46 9.20 8.67
C LEU A 12 10.15 8.29 7.48
N PRO A 13 9.71 8.85 6.34
CA PRO A 13 9.51 8.10 5.12
C PRO A 13 10.75 7.29 4.76
N TYR A 14 10.59 6.09 4.17
CA TYR A 14 11.74 5.32 3.69
C TYR A 14 12.68 6.21 2.86
N THR A 15 13.99 6.05 3.03
CA THR A 15 14.97 6.51 2.03
C THR A 15 15.00 5.52 0.86
N GLY A 16 15.61 5.88 -0.27
CA GLY A 16 15.81 4.95 -1.37
C GLY A 16 16.59 3.71 -0.95
N LYS A 17 17.60 3.87 -0.08
CA LYS A 17 18.35 2.74 0.49
C LYS A 17 17.47 1.87 1.37
N GLU A 18 16.74 2.46 2.32
CA GLU A 18 15.86 1.70 3.22
C GLU A 18 14.76 0.95 2.44
N PHE A 19 14.25 1.53 1.35
CA PHE A 19 13.30 0.85 0.46
C PHE A 19 13.94 -0.33 -0.28
N LEU A 20 15.18 -0.21 -0.77
CA LEU A 20 15.84 -1.34 -1.43
C LEU A 20 16.17 -2.46 -0.44
N ASP A 21 16.64 -2.10 0.76
CA ASP A 21 16.94 -3.04 1.83
C ASP A 21 15.66 -3.79 2.28
N SER A 22 14.50 -3.12 2.31
CA SER A 22 13.23 -3.73 2.73
C SER A 22 12.69 -4.80 1.78
N LEU A 23 13.23 -4.90 0.55
CA LEU A 23 12.84 -5.93 -0.42
C LEU A 23 13.52 -7.28 -0.17
N ASP A 24 14.48 -7.35 0.76
CA ASP A 24 15.15 -8.58 1.19
C ASP A 24 14.50 -9.16 2.45
N ASP A 25 13.24 -9.60 2.31
CA ASP A 25 12.36 -10.01 3.41
C ASP A 25 11.90 -11.48 3.33
N GLY A 26 12.45 -12.25 2.39
CA GLY A 26 12.09 -13.64 2.17
C GLY A 26 10.83 -13.86 1.32
N ARG A 27 10.26 -12.80 0.71
CA ARG A 27 9.09 -12.92 -0.17
C ARG A 27 9.27 -13.97 -1.27
N GLU A 28 8.18 -14.63 -1.62
CA GLU A 28 8.19 -15.69 -2.61
C GLU A 28 7.63 -15.21 -3.95
N VAL A 29 8.54 -14.86 -4.87
CA VAL A 29 8.21 -14.39 -6.22
C VAL A 29 8.77 -15.38 -7.24
N TRP A 30 7.94 -15.73 -8.23
CA TRP A 30 8.29 -16.67 -9.28
C TRP A 30 8.26 -15.98 -10.65
N ILE A 31 9.31 -16.21 -11.46
CA ILE A 31 9.38 -15.74 -12.85
C ILE A 31 10.20 -16.72 -13.67
N TYR A 32 9.80 -16.98 -14.92
CA TYR A 32 10.46 -17.96 -15.80
C TYR A 32 10.62 -19.37 -15.18
N GLY A 33 9.68 -19.78 -14.33
CA GLY A 33 9.71 -21.09 -13.66
C GLY A 33 10.63 -21.18 -12.45
N GLU A 34 11.31 -20.10 -12.06
CA GLU A 34 12.25 -20.08 -10.94
C GLU A 34 11.82 -19.10 -9.86
N ARG A 35 12.14 -19.44 -8.59
CA ARG A 35 11.98 -18.54 -7.46
C ARG A 35 13.10 -17.49 -7.45
N VAL A 36 12.70 -16.24 -7.36
CA VAL A 36 13.61 -15.09 -7.22
C VAL A 36 14.18 -15.06 -5.81
N LYS A 37 15.51 -15.05 -5.68
CA LYS A 37 16.20 -15.03 -4.39
C LYS A 37 16.33 -13.62 -3.79
N ASN A 38 16.64 -12.63 -4.62
CA ASN A 38 16.76 -11.23 -4.21
C ASN A 38 16.09 -10.36 -5.27
N ILE A 39 15.04 -9.64 -4.85
CA ILE A 39 14.21 -8.83 -5.73
C ILE A 39 14.97 -7.59 -6.21
N ALA A 40 15.70 -6.92 -5.32
CA ALA A 40 16.42 -5.69 -5.63
C ALA A 40 17.54 -5.90 -6.66
N GLU A 41 18.06 -7.12 -6.77
CA GLU A 41 19.16 -7.45 -7.70
C GLU A 41 18.76 -8.28 -8.92
N HIS A 42 17.59 -8.91 -8.91
CA HIS A 42 17.14 -9.73 -10.04
C HIS A 42 16.89 -8.87 -11.31
N PRO A 43 17.38 -9.27 -12.51
CA PRO A 43 17.32 -8.46 -13.72
C PRO A 43 15.94 -7.94 -14.11
N ALA A 44 14.87 -8.70 -13.82
CA ALA A 44 13.50 -8.32 -14.12
C ALA A 44 12.97 -7.15 -13.25
N PHE A 45 13.56 -6.90 -12.08
CA PHE A 45 13.02 -5.95 -11.10
C PHE A 45 14.00 -4.84 -10.71
N ARG A 46 15.31 -5.12 -10.72
CA ARG A 46 16.36 -4.26 -10.16
C ARG A 46 16.33 -2.79 -10.62
N ASN A 47 16.04 -2.55 -11.90
CA ASN A 47 16.00 -1.19 -12.43
C ASN A 47 14.72 -0.47 -12.02
N THR A 48 13.58 -1.17 -11.99
CA THR A 48 12.32 -0.64 -11.47
C THR A 48 12.44 -0.33 -9.97
N ALA A 49 13.07 -1.22 -9.20
CA ALA A 49 13.36 -0.99 -7.78
C ALA A 49 14.18 0.29 -7.58
N ARG A 50 15.26 0.48 -8.35
CA ARG A 50 16.08 1.70 -8.31
C ARG A 50 15.31 2.95 -8.73
N MET A 51 14.38 2.84 -9.68
CA MET A 51 13.50 3.98 -10.05
C MET A 51 12.52 4.33 -8.93
N ILE A 52 11.98 3.36 -8.21
CA ILE A 52 11.13 3.60 -7.03
C ILE A 52 11.97 4.20 -5.89
N ALA A 53 13.21 3.72 -5.68
CA ALA A 53 14.12 4.28 -4.69
C ALA A 53 14.37 5.79 -4.92
N ARG A 54 14.45 6.24 -6.18
CA ARG A 54 14.54 7.68 -6.50
C ARG A 54 13.33 8.49 -6.05
N LEU A 55 12.13 7.90 -6.02
CA LEU A 55 10.92 8.57 -5.52
C LEU A 55 11.05 8.85 -4.01
N TYR A 56 11.55 7.86 -3.28
CA TYR A 56 11.82 7.98 -1.85
C TYR A 56 12.91 9.01 -1.55
N ASP A 57 14.06 8.94 -2.24
CA ASP A 57 15.14 9.93 -2.08
C ASP A 57 14.67 11.36 -2.39
N ALA A 58 13.77 11.52 -3.36
CA ALA A 58 13.21 12.83 -3.70
C ALA A 58 12.40 13.46 -2.54
N LEU A 59 11.77 12.67 -1.66
CA LEU A 59 11.10 13.20 -0.47
C LEU A 59 12.09 13.89 0.47
N HIS A 60 13.22 13.22 0.72
CA HIS A 60 14.28 13.73 1.59
C HIS A 60 14.98 14.93 0.98
N GLN A 61 15.18 14.93 -0.35
CA GLN A 61 15.73 16.07 -1.08
C GLN A 61 14.80 17.28 -1.02
N ASP A 62 13.49 17.11 -1.29
CA ASP A 62 12.48 18.18 -1.21
C ASP A 62 12.45 18.82 0.18
N ARG A 63 12.52 18.00 1.24
CA ARG A 63 12.58 18.45 2.62
C ARG A 63 13.88 19.19 2.94
N LYS A 64 15.03 18.64 2.55
CA LYS A 64 16.36 19.23 2.80
C LYS A 64 16.54 20.58 2.10
N GLU A 65 16.04 20.71 0.89
CA GLU A 65 16.16 21.93 0.06
C GLU A 65 15.05 22.95 0.36
N GLY A 66 14.05 22.60 1.18
CA GLY A 66 12.96 23.49 1.54
C GLY A 66 12.00 23.81 0.39
N LYS A 67 11.95 22.97 -0.64
CA LYS A 67 11.08 23.17 -1.83
C LYS A 67 9.59 23.00 -1.49
N GLY A 68 9.28 22.03 -0.64
CA GLY A 68 7.92 21.78 -0.14
C GLY A 68 6.92 21.37 -1.22
N VAL A 69 7.38 20.85 -2.37
CA VAL A 69 6.50 20.40 -3.46
C VAL A 69 6.00 18.99 -3.16
N LEU A 70 6.88 18.08 -2.74
CA LEU A 70 6.54 16.69 -2.47
C LEU A 70 6.04 16.49 -1.03
N THR A 71 6.56 17.26 -0.08
CA THR A 71 6.41 16.96 1.34
C THR A 71 5.55 17.96 2.12
N CYS A 72 4.91 17.46 3.19
CA CYS A 72 4.25 18.27 4.23
C CYS A 72 4.57 17.72 5.63
N PRO A 73 4.47 18.54 6.69
CA PRO A 73 4.61 18.05 8.06
C PRO A 73 3.47 17.10 8.44
N THR A 74 3.79 16.11 9.27
CA THR A 74 2.79 15.23 9.90
C THR A 74 2.50 15.68 11.33
N GLU A 75 1.32 15.36 11.85
CA GLU A 75 1.00 15.59 13.27
C GLU A 75 1.83 14.75 14.25
N TRP A 76 2.57 13.75 13.74
CA TRP A 76 3.42 12.83 14.49
C TRP A 76 4.87 13.32 14.65
N GLY A 77 5.17 14.57 14.26
CA GLY A 77 6.52 15.17 14.40
C GLY A 77 7.50 14.89 13.25
N GLY A 78 7.08 14.17 12.21
CA GLY A 78 7.83 13.94 10.98
C GLY A 78 7.31 14.75 9.78
N PHE A 79 7.65 14.29 8.58
CA PHE A 79 7.08 14.75 7.32
C PHE A 79 6.65 13.56 6.48
N THR A 80 5.75 13.77 5.52
CA THR A 80 5.27 12.73 4.61
C THR A 80 5.14 13.25 3.20
N HIS A 81 4.85 12.38 2.23
CA HIS A 81 4.44 12.80 0.89
C HIS A 81 3.04 13.41 0.97
N ARG A 82 2.81 14.59 0.38
CA ARG A 82 1.55 15.36 0.51
C ARG A 82 0.28 14.54 0.26
N TYR A 83 0.33 13.62 -0.70
CA TYR A 83 -0.82 12.79 -1.06
C TYR A 83 -1.12 11.64 -0.08
N PHE A 84 -0.33 11.47 1.00
CA PHE A 84 -0.60 10.55 2.11
C PHE A 84 -1.41 11.21 3.25
N GLN A 85 -1.82 12.46 3.08
CA GLN A 85 -2.66 13.20 4.03
C GLN A 85 -3.99 13.57 3.38
N ALA A 86 -5.09 13.42 4.12
CA ALA A 86 -6.39 13.90 3.67
C ALA A 86 -6.36 15.43 3.54
N PRO A 87 -6.67 16.00 2.36
CA PRO A 87 -6.70 17.44 2.18
C PRO A 87 -7.91 18.06 2.90
N ARG A 88 -7.70 19.21 3.52
CA ARG A 88 -8.70 20.00 4.26
C ARG A 88 -9.12 21.27 3.53
N SER A 89 -8.51 21.57 2.39
CA SER A 89 -8.82 22.73 1.56
C SER A 89 -8.57 22.44 0.07
N ALA A 90 -9.10 23.31 -0.80
CA ALA A 90 -8.81 23.25 -2.23
C ALA A 90 -7.32 23.46 -2.54
N ASP A 91 -6.64 24.32 -1.79
CA ASP A 91 -5.20 24.56 -1.94
C ASP A 91 -4.38 23.31 -1.59
N GLU A 92 -4.77 22.56 -0.55
CA GLU A 92 -4.13 21.29 -0.21
C GLU A 92 -4.39 20.21 -1.28
N LEU A 93 -5.56 20.20 -1.91
CA LEU A 93 -5.85 19.35 -3.08
C LEU A 93 -4.93 19.69 -4.27
N VAL A 94 -4.77 20.98 -4.59
CA VAL A 94 -3.88 21.44 -5.66
C VAL A 94 -2.42 21.07 -5.34
N ALA A 95 -1.98 21.25 -4.11
CA ALA A 95 -0.65 20.85 -3.67
C ALA A 95 -0.45 19.33 -3.74
N GLY A 96 -1.47 18.52 -3.42
CA GLY A 96 -1.46 17.07 -3.61
C GLY A 96 -1.32 16.68 -5.09
N ARG A 97 -2.05 17.36 -6.00
CA ARG A 97 -1.91 17.18 -7.46
C ARG A 97 -0.50 17.49 -7.93
N ASP A 98 0.09 18.58 -7.44
CA ASP A 98 1.45 18.98 -7.82
C ASP A 98 2.50 17.96 -7.35
N ALA A 99 2.33 17.40 -6.14
CA ALA A 99 3.19 16.34 -5.62
C ALA A 99 3.12 15.06 -6.48
N ILE A 100 1.91 14.61 -6.85
CA ILE A 100 1.70 13.47 -7.77
C ILE A 100 2.42 13.73 -9.10
N ALA A 101 2.25 14.93 -9.67
CA ALA A 101 2.89 15.29 -10.93
C ALA A 101 4.43 15.32 -10.82
N ALA A 102 4.98 15.74 -9.67
CA ALA A 102 6.41 15.75 -9.43
C ALA A 102 7.00 14.33 -9.40
N TRP A 103 6.36 13.37 -8.71
CA TRP A 103 6.75 11.96 -8.75
C TRP A 103 6.55 11.31 -10.12
N ALA A 104 5.45 11.62 -10.81
CA ALA A 104 5.21 11.14 -12.17
C ALA A 104 6.34 11.58 -13.12
N ARG A 105 6.85 12.82 -13.00
CA ARG A 105 7.97 13.32 -13.84
C ARG A 105 9.28 12.55 -13.62
N ILE A 106 9.57 12.07 -12.40
CA ILE A 106 10.78 11.26 -12.13
C ILE A 106 10.76 9.96 -12.95
N THR A 107 9.58 9.41 -13.19
CA THR A 107 9.37 8.17 -13.95
C THR A 107 8.86 8.43 -15.38
N TYR A 108 8.85 9.68 -15.82
CA TYR A 108 8.31 10.14 -17.10
C TYR A 108 6.86 9.67 -17.36
N GLY A 109 6.06 9.48 -16.31
CA GLY A 109 4.66 9.07 -16.39
C GLY A 109 4.43 7.57 -16.63
N TRP A 110 5.48 6.75 -16.68
CA TRP A 110 5.34 5.32 -16.99
C TRP A 110 4.99 4.45 -15.78
N LEU A 111 5.37 4.86 -14.58
CA LEU A 111 5.12 4.08 -13.37
C LEU A 111 3.72 4.39 -12.79
N GLY A 112 2.65 3.90 -13.43
CA GLY A 112 1.27 4.17 -13.04
C GLY A 112 0.79 3.50 -11.73
N ARG A 113 1.67 2.79 -11.03
CA ARG A 113 1.42 2.18 -9.72
C ARG A 113 2.49 2.58 -8.72
N SER A 114 3.03 3.80 -8.79
CA SER A 114 3.94 4.35 -7.78
C SER A 114 3.31 4.37 -6.37
N PRO A 115 4.09 4.54 -5.28
CA PRO A 115 3.57 4.47 -3.92
C PRO A 115 2.40 5.42 -3.62
N ASP A 116 2.36 6.59 -4.25
CA ASP A 116 1.30 7.59 -4.12
C ASP A 116 -0.03 7.14 -4.73
N TYR A 117 -0.03 6.18 -5.66
CA TYR A 117 -1.27 5.62 -6.21
C TYR A 117 -2.17 5.08 -5.10
N LYS A 118 -1.60 4.28 -4.18
CA LYS A 118 -2.37 3.67 -3.10
C LYS A 118 -2.53 4.60 -1.89
N ALA A 119 -1.79 5.72 -1.85
CA ALA A 119 -2.03 6.80 -0.90
C ALA A 119 -3.45 7.39 -1.06
N ALA A 120 -4.04 7.35 -2.26
CA ALA A 120 -5.44 7.72 -2.48
C ALA A 120 -6.43 6.97 -1.55
N PHE A 121 -6.11 5.74 -1.16
CA PHE A 121 -6.85 4.99 -0.16
C PHE A 121 -6.34 5.30 1.26
N LEU A 122 -5.03 5.17 1.47
CA LEU A 122 -4.42 5.27 2.81
C LEU A 122 -4.69 6.62 3.47
N ALA A 123 -4.60 7.72 2.71
CA ALA A 123 -4.82 9.08 3.20
C ALA A 123 -6.25 9.30 3.74
N THR A 124 -7.21 8.50 3.31
CA THR A 124 -8.62 8.60 3.75
C THR A 124 -8.91 7.81 5.03
N LEU A 125 -8.03 6.87 5.41
CA LEU A 125 -8.26 6.01 6.56
C LEU A 125 -8.38 6.76 7.88
N GLY A 126 -7.71 7.92 8.02
CA GLY A 126 -7.81 8.76 9.20
C GLY A 126 -9.18 9.45 9.31
N ALA A 127 -9.55 10.22 8.28
CA ALA A 127 -10.80 10.97 8.26
C ALA A 127 -12.06 10.08 8.21
N ASN A 128 -11.94 8.88 7.64
CA ASN A 128 -13.05 7.93 7.47
C ASN A 128 -12.89 6.65 8.32
N ALA A 129 -12.16 6.71 9.44
CA ALA A 129 -11.87 5.53 10.26
C ALA A 129 -13.13 4.82 10.76
N GLU A 130 -14.16 5.58 11.16
CA GLU A 130 -15.42 5.05 11.73
C GLU A 130 -16.19 4.16 10.75
N PHE A 131 -16.01 4.34 9.44
CA PHE A 131 -16.61 3.46 8.42
C PHE A 131 -16.18 2.00 8.59
N TYR A 132 -15.00 1.76 9.15
CA TYR A 132 -14.41 0.43 9.26
C TYR A 132 -14.79 -0.30 10.55
N ALA A 133 -15.79 0.17 11.32
CA ALA A 133 -16.20 -0.49 12.55
C ALA A 133 -16.52 -1.99 12.36
N PRO A 134 -16.05 -2.89 13.25
CA PRO A 134 -15.35 -2.63 14.52
C PRO A 134 -13.81 -2.51 14.42
N TYR A 135 -13.25 -2.33 13.21
CA TYR A 135 -11.82 -2.28 12.91
C TYR A 135 -11.27 -0.85 12.73
N GLN A 136 -11.96 0.17 13.25
CA GLN A 136 -11.58 1.58 13.10
C GLN A 136 -10.17 1.89 13.65
N GLU A 137 -9.74 1.20 14.70
CA GLU A 137 -8.38 1.36 15.24
C GLU A 137 -7.30 0.81 14.30
N ASN A 138 -7.60 -0.24 13.54
CA ASN A 138 -6.70 -0.71 12.49
C ASN A 138 -6.59 0.34 11.37
N ALA A 139 -7.70 0.98 10.99
CA ALA A 139 -7.69 2.05 10.00
C ALA A 139 -6.83 3.24 10.48
N ARG A 140 -6.99 3.68 11.73
CA ARG A 140 -6.16 4.74 12.34
C ARG A 140 -4.68 4.38 12.39
N HIS A 141 -4.37 3.15 12.78
CA HIS A 141 -3.00 2.65 12.80
C HIS A 141 -2.37 2.68 11.41
N TRP A 142 -3.07 2.17 10.39
CA TRP A 142 -2.60 2.20 9.01
C TRP A 142 -2.48 3.62 8.45
N TYR A 143 -3.39 4.52 8.80
CA TYR A 143 -3.28 5.94 8.43
C TYR A 143 -1.97 6.53 8.96
N ARG A 144 -1.73 6.40 10.26
CA ARG A 144 -0.50 6.90 10.91
C ARG A 144 0.75 6.27 10.29
N TYR A 145 0.81 4.94 10.24
CA TYR A 145 1.97 4.23 9.67
C TYR A 145 2.23 4.63 8.21
N SER A 146 1.16 4.83 7.44
CA SER A 146 1.29 5.24 6.04
C SER A 146 1.92 6.62 5.88
N GLN A 147 1.62 7.55 6.79
CA GLN A 147 2.22 8.87 6.80
C GLN A 147 3.67 8.86 7.28
N GLU A 148 3.92 8.14 8.38
CA GLU A 148 5.26 8.04 8.97
C GLU A 148 6.26 7.36 8.02
N ARG A 149 5.86 6.28 7.32
CA ARG A 149 6.79 5.48 6.51
C ARG A 149 6.61 5.63 5.01
N VAL A 150 5.48 6.12 4.51
CA VAL A 150 5.17 6.14 3.06
C VAL A 150 5.36 4.73 2.46
N PRO A 151 4.72 3.68 3.02
CA PRO A 151 4.92 2.33 2.56
C PRO A 151 4.39 2.19 1.12
N TYR A 152 5.12 1.45 0.29
CA TYR A 152 4.64 1.09 -1.02
C TYR A 152 3.59 -0.02 -0.90
N VAL A 153 2.33 0.29 -1.19
CA VAL A 153 1.21 -0.66 -1.11
C VAL A 153 0.61 -0.87 -2.49
N ASN A 154 0.48 -2.12 -2.94
CA ASN A 154 -0.26 -2.43 -4.17
C ASN A 154 -1.76 -2.59 -3.88
N HIS A 155 -2.57 -2.89 -4.89
CA HIS A 155 -3.91 -3.45 -4.65
C HIS A 155 -4.15 -4.71 -5.47
N ALA A 156 -4.78 -5.70 -4.84
CA ALA A 156 -5.16 -6.96 -5.44
C ALA A 156 -6.68 -7.15 -5.26
N ILE A 157 -7.45 -6.56 -6.18
CA ILE A 157 -8.92 -6.46 -6.04
C ILE A 157 -9.70 -7.32 -7.03
N VAL A 158 -9.13 -7.56 -8.22
CA VAL A 158 -9.79 -8.28 -9.30
C VAL A 158 -9.72 -9.78 -9.04
N HIS A 159 -10.86 -10.45 -9.16
CA HIS A 159 -10.95 -11.90 -9.06
C HIS A 159 -10.33 -12.58 -10.29
N PRO A 160 -9.71 -13.76 -10.14
CA PRO A 160 -9.30 -14.61 -11.26
C PRO A 160 -10.44 -14.81 -12.28
N PRO A 161 -10.15 -14.76 -13.59
CA PRO A 161 -11.16 -14.97 -14.62
C PRO A 161 -11.52 -16.46 -14.71
N VAL A 162 -12.52 -16.89 -13.92
CA VAL A 162 -13.04 -18.28 -13.93
C VAL A 162 -14.36 -18.31 -14.69
N ASP A 163 -15.47 -17.98 -14.02
CA ASP A 163 -16.77 -17.72 -14.64
C ASP A 163 -17.25 -16.34 -14.20
N ARG A 164 -17.37 -15.42 -15.16
CA ARG A 164 -17.79 -14.04 -14.91
C ARG A 164 -19.30 -13.88 -14.73
N ASN A 165 -20.08 -14.93 -14.96
CA ASN A 165 -21.53 -14.94 -14.80
C ASN A 165 -21.98 -15.37 -13.39
N MET A 166 -21.04 -15.79 -12.54
CA MET A 166 -21.33 -16.24 -11.17
C MET A 166 -20.71 -15.32 -10.12
N ALA A 167 -21.49 -14.99 -9.09
CA ALA A 167 -21.00 -14.21 -7.95
C ALA A 167 -20.06 -15.05 -7.07
N PRO A 168 -19.07 -14.43 -6.39
CA PRO A 168 -18.35 -15.09 -5.30
C PRO A 168 -19.31 -15.58 -4.20
N GLY A 169 -19.21 -16.88 -3.87
CA GLY A 169 -20.10 -17.54 -2.92
C GLY A 169 -21.44 -18.03 -3.49
N ALA A 170 -21.68 -17.91 -4.79
CA ALA A 170 -22.91 -18.42 -5.41
C ALA A 170 -22.99 -19.96 -5.33
N PRO A 171 -24.19 -20.56 -5.11
CA PRO A 171 -24.38 -22.00 -5.14
C PRO A 171 -23.88 -22.62 -6.45
N GLY A 172 -23.03 -23.64 -6.36
CA GLY A 172 -22.41 -24.29 -7.52
C GLY A 172 -21.29 -23.50 -8.21
N GLY A 173 -20.89 -22.36 -7.66
CA GLY A 173 -19.78 -21.55 -8.17
C GLY A 173 -18.40 -22.05 -7.74
N PRO A 174 -17.32 -21.51 -8.33
CA PRO A 174 -15.95 -21.85 -7.95
C PRO A 174 -15.63 -21.31 -6.54
N THR A 175 -15.50 -22.21 -5.57
CA THR A 175 -15.29 -21.84 -4.15
C THR A 175 -13.82 -21.81 -3.73
N ASP A 176 -12.94 -22.52 -4.44
CA ASP A 176 -11.53 -22.71 -4.10
C ASP A 176 -10.58 -21.69 -4.77
N ILE A 177 -11.07 -20.92 -5.74
CA ILE A 177 -10.25 -19.99 -6.53
C ILE A 177 -10.25 -18.57 -5.94
N TYR A 178 -11.40 -18.06 -5.50
CA TYR A 178 -11.50 -16.71 -4.96
C TYR A 178 -10.95 -16.65 -3.52
N ALA A 179 -10.28 -15.55 -3.18
CA ALA A 179 -9.83 -15.31 -1.81
C ALA A 179 -11.00 -15.39 -0.83
N HIS A 180 -10.92 -16.30 0.15
CA HIS A 180 -11.95 -16.53 1.16
C HIS A 180 -11.35 -17.03 2.48
N VAL A 181 -12.10 -16.82 3.57
CA VAL A 181 -11.74 -17.31 4.90
C VAL A 181 -11.99 -18.82 4.99
N THR A 182 -10.95 -19.57 5.36
CA THR A 182 -11.02 -21.02 5.57
C THR A 182 -11.09 -21.40 7.05
N ARG A 183 -10.54 -20.55 7.93
CA ARG A 183 -10.52 -20.75 9.39
C ARG A 183 -10.40 -19.42 10.11
N GLU A 184 -11.07 -19.30 11.25
CA GLU A 184 -10.93 -18.18 12.19
C GLU A 184 -10.32 -18.70 13.50
N THR A 185 -9.45 -17.89 14.10
CA THR A 185 -8.74 -18.20 15.35
C THR A 185 -8.59 -16.93 16.17
N ASP A 186 -8.23 -17.06 17.45
CA ASP A 186 -7.97 -15.91 18.33
C ASP A 186 -6.82 -15.02 17.81
N ALA A 187 -5.92 -15.57 16.99
CA ALA A 187 -4.82 -14.82 16.38
C ALA A 187 -5.23 -14.09 15.08
N GLY A 188 -6.38 -14.42 14.48
CA GLY A 188 -6.84 -13.86 13.21
C GLY A 188 -7.45 -14.89 12.26
N ILE A 189 -7.46 -14.56 10.96
CA ILE A 189 -8.10 -15.34 9.90
C ILE A 189 -7.09 -16.05 8.99
N TYR A 190 -7.46 -17.24 8.52
CA TYR A 190 -6.74 -17.97 7.48
C TYR A 190 -7.47 -17.75 6.15
N VAL A 191 -6.73 -17.28 5.15
CA VAL A 191 -7.28 -16.96 3.83
C VAL A 191 -6.58 -17.80 2.76
N THR A 192 -7.38 -18.41 1.88
CA THR A 192 -6.90 -19.13 0.69
C THR A 192 -7.56 -18.55 -0.55
N GLY A 193 -6.85 -18.56 -1.67
CA GLY A 193 -7.35 -18.18 -2.99
C GLY A 193 -6.39 -17.27 -3.73
N ALA A 194 -6.86 -16.67 -4.82
CA ALA A 194 -6.04 -15.83 -5.69
C ALA A 194 -6.71 -14.51 -6.05
N LYS A 195 -5.87 -13.57 -6.46
CA LYS A 195 -6.21 -12.28 -7.09
C LYS A 195 -5.32 -12.11 -8.32
N VAL A 196 -5.81 -11.36 -9.30
CA VAL A 196 -5.07 -11.14 -10.56
C VAL A 196 -4.69 -9.68 -10.75
N VAL A 197 -3.66 -9.47 -11.58
CA VAL A 197 -3.18 -8.14 -11.99
C VAL A 197 -2.83 -7.26 -10.77
N ALA A 198 -2.14 -7.85 -9.79
CA ALA A 198 -1.53 -7.12 -8.67
C ALA A 198 -0.24 -6.42 -9.15
N THR A 199 -0.40 -5.42 -10.01
CA THR A 199 0.71 -4.73 -10.68
C THR A 199 1.66 -4.12 -9.65
N GLY A 200 2.96 -4.41 -9.79
CA GLY A 200 4.02 -3.92 -8.91
C GLY A 200 4.22 -4.74 -7.63
N SER A 201 3.40 -5.77 -7.38
CA SER A 201 3.38 -6.54 -6.12
C SER A 201 4.74 -7.08 -5.66
N ALA A 202 5.58 -7.52 -6.59
CA ALA A 202 6.93 -7.99 -6.26
C ALA A 202 7.80 -6.91 -5.58
N LEU A 203 7.48 -5.62 -5.75
CA LEU A 203 8.25 -4.46 -5.28
C LEU A 203 7.55 -3.68 -4.15
N THR A 204 6.43 -4.17 -3.62
CA THR A 204 5.67 -3.48 -2.56
C THR A 204 6.01 -4.01 -1.17
N HIS A 205 5.75 -3.21 -0.14
CA HIS A 205 5.82 -3.65 1.26
C HIS A 205 4.56 -4.39 1.71
N PHE A 206 3.41 -4.05 1.13
CA PHE A 206 2.13 -4.67 1.46
C PHE A 206 1.23 -4.79 0.24
N THR A 207 0.35 -5.77 0.29
CA THR A 207 -0.75 -5.99 -0.65
C THR A 207 -2.08 -5.65 0.03
N PHE A 208 -2.82 -4.70 -0.52
CA PHE A 208 -4.21 -4.45 -0.12
C PHE A 208 -5.13 -5.40 -0.88
N VAL A 209 -5.71 -6.36 -0.17
CA VAL A 209 -6.68 -7.32 -0.70
C VAL A 209 -8.08 -6.79 -0.44
N ALA A 210 -8.87 -6.65 -1.50
CA ALA A 210 -10.28 -6.28 -1.42
C ALA A 210 -11.03 -6.83 -2.63
N HIS A 211 -12.25 -6.36 -2.87
CA HIS A 211 -13.09 -6.81 -3.98
C HIS A 211 -13.57 -5.64 -4.81
N VAL A 212 -13.66 -5.88 -6.12
CA VAL A 212 -14.37 -5.02 -7.05
C VAL A 212 -15.27 -5.93 -7.88
N GLY A 213 -16.57 -5.68 -7.83
CA GLY A 213 -17.56 -6.54 -8.48
C GLY A 213 -18.91 -5.86 -8.61
N LEU A 214 -19.58 -6.12 -9.73
CA LEU A 214 -20.96 -5.66 -9.98
C LEU A 214 -21.99 -6.56 -9.28
N MET A 215 -21.62 -7.82 -9.03
CA MET A 215 -22.46 -8.76 -8.29
C MET A 215 -22.08 -8.74 -6.81
N PRO A 216 -23.05 -8.62 -5.91
CA PRO A 216 -22.80 -8.68 -4.48
C PRO A 216 -22.26 -10.06 -4.09
N ILE A 217 -21.35 -10.06 -3.13
CA ILE A 217 -20.85 -11.27 -2.49
C ILE A 217 -22.01 -11.98 -1.80
N GLN A 218 -22.14 -13.29 -2.00
CA GLN A 218 -23.28 -14.07 -1.49
C GLN A 218 -22.96 -14.94 -0.25
N ASP A 219 -21.69 -15.03 0.14
CA ASP A 219 -21.27 -15.73 1.36
C ASP A 219 -20.27 -14.85 2.16
N PRO A 220 -20.51 -14.59 3.46
CA PRO A 220 -19.63 -13.79 4.32
C PRO A 220 -18.16 -14.21 4.32
N LYS A 221 -17.84 -15.49 4.05
CA LYS A 221 -16.45 -15.96 3.97
C LYS A 221 -15.65 -15.29 2.85
N PHE A 222 -16.32 -14.71 1.85
CA PHE A 222 -15.69 -13.95 0.76
C PHE A 222 -15.70 -12.43 1.03
N ALA A 223 -16.39 -11.95 2.07
CA ALA A 223 -16.48 -10.54 2.44
C ALA A 223 -15.30 -10.06 3.30
N LEU A 224 -14.08 -10.19 2.77
CA LEU A 224 -12.84 -9.81 3.46
C LEU A 224 -12.13 -8.62 2.80
N VAL A 225 -11.61 -7.70 3.62
CA VAL A 225 -10.75 -6.58 3.20
C VAL A 225 -9.62 -6.45 4.21
N PHE A 226 -8.36 -6.54 3.76
CA PHE A 226 -7.19 -6.52 4.65
C PHE A 226 -5.92 -6.11 3.91
N LEU A 227 -4.89 -5.74 4.66
CA LEU A 227 -3.51 -5.65 4.15
C LEU A 227 -2.72 -6.86 4.61
N VAL A 228 -1.85 -7.37 3.75
CA VAL A 228 -0.89 -8.44 4.05
C VAL A 228 0.50 -8.01 3.60
N PRO A 229 1.58 -8.35 4.33
CA PRO A 229 2.95 -8.16 3.85
C PRO A 229 3.18 -8.80 2.48
#